data_AF-A0A9P5PV41-F1
#
_entry.id   AF-A0A9P5PV41-F1
#
_cell.length_a   1.000
_cell.length_b   1.000
_cell.length_c   1.000
_cell.angle_alpha   90.00
_cell.angle_beta   90.00
_cell.angle_gamma   90.00
#
_symmetry.space_group_name_H-M   'P 1'
#
loop_
_entity.id
_entity.type
_entity.pdbx_description
1 polymer ?
#
loop_
_entity_poly.entity_id
_entity_poly.type
_entity_poly.pdbx_seq_one_letter_code
_entity_poly.pdbx_strand_id
1 'polypeptide(L)'
;MLTGGLKNHGWLQQEFRHLEILDEITRLRCSSKLPTSVKGERRQSLLDSWCKSKGKQYTPSQLDAELHWTGTEILEGFHTESIAKKQKTSKHQ
;
A
#
# COMPACT_ATOMS: atom_id res chain seq x y z
N MET A 1 -24.62 15.37 7.66
CA MET A 1 -23.48 14.41 7.66
C MET A 1 -22.31 15.11 8.30
N LEU A 2 -21.93 14.71 9.51
CA LEU A 2 -20.79 15.25 10.25
C LEU A 2 -19.74 14.14 10.30
N THR A 3 -18.70 14.21 9.48
CA THR A 3 -17.60 13.24 9.59
C THR A 3 -16.63 13.77 10.64
N GLY A 4 -16.86 13.32 11.87
CA GLY A 4 -16.03 13.60 13.05
C GLY A 4 -14.63 13.01 12.92
N GLY A 5 -13.68 13.72 13.53
CA GLY A 5 -12.28 13.32 13.61
C GLY A 5 -12.04 12.05 14.44
N LEU A 6 -10.84 11.51 14.20
CA LEU A 6 -10.03 10.63 15.07
C LEU A 6 -10.64 9.28 15.47
N LYS A 7 -10.26 8.19 14.76
CA LYS A 7 -9.91 6.85 15.31
C LYS A 7 -9.06 5.94 14.38
N ASN A 8 -8.82 6.27 13.10
CA ASN A 8 -8.15 5.36 12.14
C ASN A 8 -6.97 6.02 11.39
N HIS A 9 -5.99 6.59 12.11
CA HIS A 9 -4.88 7.33 11.52
C HIS A 9 -4.00 6.50 10.56
N GLY A 10 -3.90 5.17 10.78
CA GLY A 10 -3.07 4.28 9.96
C GLY A 10 -3.49 4.17 8.49
N TRP A 11 -4.80 4.19 8.19
CA TRP A 11 -5.27 4.13 6.80
C TRP A 11 -4.89 5.39 6.02
N LEU A 12 -5.05 6.57 6.65
CA LEU A 12 -4.69 7.84 6.02
C LEU A 12 -3.18 7.93 5.81
N GLN A 13 -2.37 7.55 6.81
CA GLN A 13 -0.92 7.46 6.67
C GLN A 13 -0.49 6.47 5.57
N GLN A 14 -1.21 5.35 5.42
CA GLN A 14 -0.94 4.40 4.35
C GLN A 14 -1.28 4.95 2.97
N GLU A 15 -2.39 5.68 2.83
CA GLU A 15 -2.73 6.35 1.57
C GLU A 15 -1.70 7.43 1.21
N PHE A 16 -1.27 8.26 2.16
CA PHE A 16 -0.18 9.22 1.93
C PHE A 16 1.11 8.53 1.49
N ARG A 17 1.51 7.43 2.16
CA ARG A 17 2.68 6.64 1.75
C ARG A 17 2.55 6.09 0.32
N HIS A 18 1.36 5.59 -0.04
CA HIS A 18 1.11 5.13 -1.41
C HIS A 18 1.24 6.26 -2.43
N LEU A 19 0.72 7.45 -2.13
CA LEU A 19 0.81 8.62 -3.00
C LEU A 19 2.27 9.06 -3.20
N GLU A 20 3.06 9.10 -2.13
CA GLU A 20 4.48 9.49 -2.21
C GLU A 20 5.32 8.52 -3.04
N ILE A 21 5.05 7.21 -2.93
CA ILE A 21 5.70 6.21 -3.78
C ILE A 21 5.27 6.35 -5.24
N LEU A 22 3.98 6.61 -5.50
CA LEU A 22 3.48 6.85 -6.85
C LEU A 22 4.07 8.12 -7.47
N ASP A 23 4.26 9.18 -6.67
CA ASP A 23 4.94 10.40 -7.11
C ASP A 23 6.39 10.11 -7.48
N GLU A 24 7.11 9.35 -6.65
CA GLU A 24 8.48 8.96 -6.95
C GLU A 24 8.59 8.11 -8.23
N ILE A 25 7.69 7.15 -8.42
CA ILE A 25 7.59 6.37 -9.66
C ILE A 25 7.37 7.30 -10.86
N THR A 26 6.48 8.28 -10.72
CA THR A 26 6.17 9.25 -11.78
C THR A 26 7.38 10.12 -12.10
N ARG A 27 8.07 10.65 -11.09
CA ARG A 27 9.31 11.41 -11.23
C ARG A 27 10.40 10.61 -11.93
N LEU A 28 10.59 9.35 -11.56
CA LEU A 28 11.56 8.46 -12.21
C LEU A 28 11.18 8.13 -13.65
N ARG A 29 9.88 7.99 -13.93
CA ARG A 29 9.37 7.78 -15.28
C ARG A 29 9.62 8.99 -16.16
N CYS A 30 9.34 10.21 -15.67
CA CYS A 30 9.65 11.46 -16.37
C CYS A 30 11.17 11.61 -16.58
N SER A 31 11.98 11.19 -15.62
CA SER A 31 13.44 11.21 -15.71
C SER A 31 14.03 10.07 -16.56
N SER A 32 13.20 9.18 -17.11
CA SER A 32 13.61 7.93 -17.81
C SER A 32 14.55 7.03 -17.00
N LYS A 33 14.50 7.13 -15.66
CA LYS A 33 15.31 6.34 -14.71
C LYS A 33 14.50 5.23 -14.02
N LEU A 34 13.24 5.05 -14.41
CA LEU A 34 12.38 4.02 -13.83
C LEU A 34 12.88 2.63 -14.27
N PRO A 35 13.10 1.70 -13.32
CA PRO A 35 13.43 0.33 -13.67
C PRO A 35 12.36 -0.31 -14.56
N THR A 36 12.76 -1.03 -15.61
CA THR A 36 11.83 -1.72 -16.51
C THR A 36 11.02 -2.83 -15.83
N SER A 37 11.44 -3.25 -14.62
CA SER A 37 10.73 -4.18 -13.75
C SER A 37 9.45 -3.59 -13.12
N VAL A 38 9.36 -2.26 -13.02
CA VAL A 38 8.22 -1.56 -12.38
C VAL A 38 7.17 -1.28 -13.45
N LYS A 39 6.09 -2.06 -13.42
CA LYS A 39 4.98 -1.99 -14.38
C LYS A 39 3.65 -2.29 -13.70
N GLY A 40 2.60 -1.59 -14.13
CA GLY A 40 1.24 -1.83 -13.67
C GLY A 40 0.31 -0.74 -14.17
N GLU A 41 -0.95 -1.10 -14.40
CA GLU A 41 -1.99 -0.15 -14.80
C GLU A 41 -2.79 0.37 -13.60
N ARG A 42 -2.81 -0.39 -12.51
CA ARG A 42 -3.47 -0.03 -11.25
C ARG A 42 -2.43 0.38 -10.21
N ARG A 43 -2.82 1.29 -9.30
CA ARG A 43 -2.00 1.70 -8.14
C ARG A 43 -1.39 0.50 -7.41
N GLN A 44 -2.20 -0.50 -7.06
CA GLN A 44 -1.71 -1.68 -6.34
C GLN A 44 -0.64 -2.45 -7.13
N SER A 45 -0.85 -2.69 -8.43
CA SER A 45 0.14 -3.38 -9.27
C SER A 45 1.45 -2.60 -9.42
N LEU A 46 1.38 -1.26 -9.46
CA LEU A 46 2.57 -0.41 -9.49
C LEU A 46 3.33 -0.48 -8.16
N LEU A 47 2.62 -0.37 -7.05
CA LEU A 47 3.20 -0.50 -5.70
C LEU A 47 3.84 -1.88 -5.49
N ASP A 48 3.17 -2.95 -5.87
CA ASP A 48 3.68 -4.31 -5.74
C ASP A 48 4.95 -4.53 -6.59
N SER A 49 4.94 -4.05 -7.85
CA SER A 49 6.12 -4.15 -8.73
C SER A 49 7.28 -3.28 -8.26
N TRP A 50 6.98 -2.10 -7.70
CA TRP A 50 7.96 -1.23 -7.06
C TRP A 50 8.59 -1.88 -5.82
N CYS A 51 7.78 -2.42 -4.91
CA CYS A 51 8.26 -3.13 -3.74
C CYS A 51 9.06 -4.39 -4.09
N LYS A 52 8.72 -5.09 -5.18
CA LYS A 52 9.54 -6.20 -5.69
C LYS A 52 10.92 -5.74 -6.16
N SER A 53 11.02 -4.52 -6.73
CA SER A 53 12.28 -4.00 -7.25
C SER A 53 13.16 -3.33 -6.18
N LYS A 54 12.57 -2.67 -5.18
CA LYS A 54 13.28 -1.87 -4.16
C LYS A 54 13.29 -2.48 -2.76
N GLY A 55 12.29 -3.30 -2.44
CA GLY A 55 12.04 -3.86 -1.11
C GLY A 55 10.69 -3.44 -0.54
N LYS A 56 10.09 -4.32 0.29
CA LYS A 56 8.76 -4.12 0.91
C LYS A 56 8.70 -3.00 1.95
N GLN A 57 9.84 -2.53 2.45
CA GLN A 57 9.96 -1.45 3.45
C GLN A 57 10.59 -0.18 2.85
N TYR A 58 10.57 -0.07 1.52
CA TYR A 58 11.12 1.12 0.87
C TYR A 58 10.38 2.37 1.32
N THR A 59 11.14 3.38 1.74
CA THR A 59 10.64 4.69 2.17
C THR A 59 11.40 5.75 1.39
N PRO A 60 10.72 6.55 0.56
CA PRO A 60 11.32 7.75 -0.03
C PRO A 60 12.01 8.60 1.04
N SER A 61 13.25 9.03 0.80
CA SER A 61 14.03 9.83 1.77
C SER A 61 13.46 11.23 2.01
N GLN A 62 12.49 11.64 1.20
CA GLN A 62 11.80 12.93 1.26
C GLN A 62 10.54 12.90 2.15
N LEU A 63 10.14 11.73 2.65
CA LEU A 63 8.97 11.60 3.53
C LEU A 63 9.23 12.25 4.88
N ASP A 64 8.19 12.89 5.41
CA ASP A 64 8.18 13.38 6.78
C ASP A 64 8.37 12.23 7.77
N ALA A 65 9.08 12.48 8.86
CA ALA A 65 9.41 11.47 9.87
C ALA A 65 8.17 10.78 10.48
N GLU A 66 7.01 11.44 10.46
CA GLU A 66 5.71 10.92 10.92
C GLU A 66 5.10 9.87 9.97
N LEU A 67 5.60 9.77 8.74
CA LEU A 67 5.18 8.81 7.73
C LEU A 67 6.21 7.67 7.54
N HIS A 68 7.33 7.70 8.28
CA HIS A 68 8.25 6.57 8.33
C HIS A 68 7.57 5.34 8.94
N TRP A 69 7.96 4.14 8.50
CA TRP A 69 7.46 2.90 9.07
C TRP A 69 7.84 2.80 10.55
N THR A 70 6.86 2.85 11.45
CA THR A 70 7.07 2.71 12.90
C THR A 70 6.90 1.26 13.39
N GLY A 71 6.65 0.29 12.50
CA GLY A 71 6.43 -1.11 12.85
C GLY A 71 6.26 -2.06 11.66
N THR A 72 5.71 -3.25 11.90
CA THR A 72 5.43 -4.35 10.93
C THR A 72 4.34 -4.03 9.90
N GLU A 73 4.10 -2.76 9.63
CA GLU A 73 3.21 -2.33 8.55
C GLU A 73 3.96 -2.58 7.24
N ILE A 74 3.65 -3.71 6.60
CA ILE A 74 4.14 -4.01 5.27
C ILE A 74 3.22 -3.27 4.31
N LEU A 75 3.77 -2.81 3.19
CA LEU A 75 3.02 -2.31 2.04
C LEU A 75 2.26 -3.47 1.34
N GLU A 76 1.48 -4.23 2.10
CA GLU A 76 0.56 -5.25 1.60
C GLU A 76 -0.84 -4.66 1.57
N GLY A 77 -1.46 -4.77 0.38
CA GLY A 77 -2.75 -4.18 0.09
C GLY A 77 -3.82 -4.65 1.07
N PHE A 78 -4.72 -3.74 1.43
CA PHE A 78 -5.98 -4.09 2.05
C PHE A 78 -6.74 -5.06 1.13
N HIS A 79 -6.65 -6.35 1.41
CA HIS A 79 -7.58 -7.31 0.88
C HIS A 79 -8.83 -7.26 1.75
N THR A 80 -9.86 -6.56 1.29
CA THR A 80 -11.20 -6.72 1.86
C THR A 80 -11.77 -8.06 1.43
N GLU A 81 -11.29 -9.15 2.02
CA GLU A 81 -12.03 -10.40 2.10
C GLU A 81 -12.59 -10.54 3.50
N SER A 82 -13.77 -9.97 3.72
CA SER A 82 -14.63 -10.41 4.79
C SER A 82 -16.08 -10.11 4.45
N ILE A 83 -16.71 -10.98 3.65
CA ILE A 83 -17.95 -11.70 4.01
C ILE A 83 -18.00 -13.01 3.18
N ALA A 84 -17.17 -14.00 3.50
CA ALA A 84 -17.55 -15.39 3.24
C ALA A 84 -18.04 -15.96 4.56
N LYS A 85 -19.36 -15.87 4.81
CA LYS A 85 -19.99 -16.51 5.96
C LYS A 85 -19.69 -18.01 5.90
N LYS A 86 -18.83 -18.43 6.81
CA LYS A 86 -18.56 -19.82 7.14
C LYS A 86 -19.79 -20.36 7.88
N GLN A 87 -20.70 -21.02 7.17
CA GLN A 87 -21.56 -22.01 7.80
C GLN A 87 -20.88 -23.37 7.62
N LYS A 88 -20.25 -23.81 8.69
CA LYS A 88 -19.60 -25.10 8.84
C LYS A 88 -20.45 -25.90 9.82
N THR A 89 -21.20 -26.88 9.32
CA THR A 89 -21.66 -28.06 10.08
C THR A 89 -21.86 -29.17 9.02
N SER A 90 -20.83 -29.92 8.65
CA SER A 90 -20.28 -31.10 9.35
C SER A 90 -21.26 -32.27 9.52
N LYS A 91 -21.07 -33.26 8.64
CA LYS A 91 -20.97 -34.71 8.87
C LYS A 91 -22.21 -35.54 9.23
N HIS A 92 -22.31 -36.63 8.46
CA HIS A 92 -22.61 -38.01 8.86
C HIS A 92 -23.97 -38.25 9.55
N GLN A 93 -24.92 -38.79 8.80
CA GLN A 93 -25.19 -40.24 8.78
C GLN A 93 -26.04 -40.57 7.54
#